data_AF-A0A1H0I1Q1-F1
#
_entry.id   AF-A0A1H0I1Q1-F1
#
_cell.length_a   1.000
_cell.length_b   1.000
_cell.length_c   1.000
_cell.angle_alpha   90.00
_cell.angle_beta   90.00
_cell.angle_gamma   90.00
#
_symmetry.space_group_name_H-M   'P 1'
#
loop_
_entity.id
_entity.type
_entity.pdbx_description
1 polymer ?
#
loop_
_entity_poly.entity_id
_entity_poly.type
_entity_poly.pdbx_seq_one_letter_code
_entity_poly.pdbx_strand_id
1 'polypeptide(L)'
;MSDQPLTGPPRAAVIAAVVLVGLLAVGVVIASRFLPSEPTAPTTSAVPKTGPVGLVPVDAPDSGSTHCTAVLKALPTSLVSAGTTLSKLPLADPAPQGAVAWGDRIAPPVVLRCGLPKPAELTPTSALREVSGVKWLPIEGTGSSTWFVVDRPVHVALTLPQGVGTGPLQTVSEVVGATLPAQPVKP
;
A
#
# COMPACT_ATOMS: atom_id res chain seq x y z
N MET A 1 69.62 22.32 -2.66
CA MET A 1 69.09 22.19 -4.03
C MET A 1 68.55 20.78 -4.14
N SER A 2 67.26 20.59 -3.89
CA SER A 2 66.63 19.26 -3.86
C SER A 2 65.92 19.06 -5.19
N ASP A 3 66.55 18.32 -6.10
CA ASP A 3 65.84 17.76 -7.25
C ASP A 3 65.28 16.40 -6.82
N GLN A 4 63.98 16.35 -6.51
CA GLN A 4 63.24 15.09 -6.54
C GLN A 4 62.70 14.91 -7.96
N PRO A 5 63.19 13.94 -8.74
CA PRO A 5 62.47 13.51 -9.93
C PRO A 5 61.17 12.83 -9.48
N LEU A 6 60.04 13.51 -9.68
CA LEU A 6 58.70 12.93 -9.67
C LEU A 6 58.62 11.90 -10.80
N THR A 7 59.10 10.69 -10.51
CA THR A 7 58.97 9.57 -11.43
C THR A 7 57.55 9.03 -11.25
N GLY A 8 56.61 9.57 -12.04
CA GLY A 8 55.25 9.04 -12.10
C GLY A 8 55.27 7.55 -12.48
N PRO A 9 54.33 6.74 -11.96
CA PRO A 9 54.30 5.32 -12.24
C PRO A 9 54.27 5.08 -13.76
N PRO A 10 55.05 4.13 -14.29
CA PRO A 10 55.14 3.90 -15.72
C PRO A 10 53.74 3.62 -16.26
N ARG A 11 53.42 4.18 -17.43
CA ARG A 11 52.08 4.02 -18.07
C ARG A 11 51.65 2.55 -18.13
N ALA A 12 52.60 1.63 -18.30
CA ALA A 12 52.36 0.19 -18.25
C ALA A 12 51.81 -0.30 -16.90
N ALA A 13 52.32 0.20 -15.77
CA ALA A 13 51.81 -0.16 -14.44
C ALA A 13 50.40 0.40 -14.19
N VAL A 14 50.12 1.61 -14.68
CA VAL A 14 48.77 2.21 -14.58
C VAL A 14 47.77 1.43 -15.43
N ILE A 15 48.13 1.08 -16.68
CA ILE A 15 47.28 0.28 -17.57
C ILE A 15 47.02 -1.10 -16.97
N ALA A 16 48.05 -1.77 -16.44
CA ALA A 16 47.90 -3.08 -15.81
C ALA A 16 46.95 -3.04 -14.60
N ALA A 17 47.04 -2.01 -13.76
CA ALA A 17 46.14 -1.84 -12.62
C ALA A 17 44.69 -1.60 -13.05
N VAL A 18 44.46 -0.75 -14.06
CA VAL A 18 43.10 -0.47 -14.59
C VAL A 18 42.48 -1.72 -15.21
N VAL A 19 43.25 -2.48 -15.99
CA VAL A 19 42.77 -3.75 -16.59
C VAL A 19 42.42 -4.76 -15.52
N LEU A 20 43.25 -4.90 -14.48
CA LEU A 20 43.00 -5.83 -13.38
C LEU A 20 41.73 -5.48 -12.60
N VAL A 21 41.52 -4.20 -12.30
CA VAL A 21 40.30 -3.72 -11.63
C VAL A 21 39.07 -3.93 -12.50
N GLY A 22 39.17 -3.65 -13.81
CA GLY A 22 38.08 -3.90 -14.75
C GLY A 22 37.68 -5.38 -14.81
N LEU A 23 38.67 -6.29 -14.88
CA LEU A 23 38.43 -7.73 -14.87
C LEU A 23 37.80 -8.22 -13.56
N LEU A 24 38.25 -7.70 -12.41
CA LEU A 24 37.65 -8.02 -11.11
C LEU A 24 36.19 -7.54 -11.01
N ALA A 25 35.90 -6.31 -11.45
CA ALA A 25 34.54 -5.77 -11.42
C ALA A 25 33.59 -6.60 -12.30
N VAL A 26 34.01 -6.94 -13.51
CA VAL A 26 33.23 -7.80 -14.42
C VAL A 26 33.06 -9.21 -13.83
N GLY A 27 34.12 -9.77 -13.25
CA GLY A 27 34.09 -11.07 -12.56
C GLY A 27 33.08 -11.10 -11.42
N VAL A 28 33.03 -10.07 -10.57
CA VAL A 28 32.07 -9.95 -9.45
C VAL A 28 30.64 -9.83 -9.95
N VAL A 29 30.39 -9.00 -10.98
CA VAL A 29 29.05 -8.85 -11.56
C VAL A 29 28.57 -10.18 -12.13
N ILE A 30 29.42 -10.90 -12.86
CA ILE A 30 29.07 -12.21 -13.41
C ILE A 30 28.85 -13.22 -12.27
N ALA A 31 29.77 -13.32 -11.31
CA ALA A 31 29.65 -14.24 -10.18
C ALA A 31 28.39 -14.02 -9.34
N SER A 32 27.99 -12.76 -9.12
CA SER A 32 26.74 -12.42 -8.40
C SER A 32 25.47 -12.94 -9.09
N ARG A 33 25.50 -13.22 -10.40
CA ARG A 33 24.37 -13.84 -11.11
C ARG A 33 24.30 -15.36 -10.93
N PHE A 34 25.38 -15.98 -10.47
CA PHE A 34 25.47 -17.42 -10.26
C PHE A 34 25.43 -17.82 -8.78
N LEU A 35 25.43 -16.85 -7.85
CA LEU A 35 25.19 -17.14 -6.44
C LEU A 35 23.70 -17.49 -6.26
N PRO A 36 23.35 -18.70 -5.80
CA PRO A 36 21.99 -19.00 -5.39
C PRO A 36 21.61 -18.06 -4.25
N SER A 37 20.45 -17.41 -4.36
CA SER A 37 19.92 -16.56 -3.30
C SER A 37 19.91 -17.32 -1.98
N GLU A 38 20.47 -16.72 -0.93
CA GLU A 38 20.46 -17.30 0.41
C GLU A 38 19.02 -17.73 0.77
N PRO A 39 18.83 -18.95 1.30
CA PRO A 39 17.53 -19.37 1.80
C PRO A 39 17.12 -18.39 2.89
N THR A 40 16.13 -17.56 2.57
CA THR A 40 15.44 -16.72 3.54
C THR A 40 15.04 -17.61 4.72
N ALA A 41 15.31 -17.13 5.94
CA ALA A 41 15.00 -17.79 7.20
C ALA A 41 13.66 -18.56 7.17
N PRO A 42 13.53 -19.68 7.91
CA PRO A 42 12.36 -20.54 7.86
C PRO A 42 11.10 -19.70 8.03
N THR A 43 10.31 -19.63 6.96
CA THR A 43 8.98 -19.05 6.98
C THR A 43 8.17 -19.92 7.94
N THR A 44 7.93 -19.44 9.16
CA THR A 44 6.82 -19.92 9.97
C THR A 44 5.61 -19.86 9.07
N SER A 45 5.17 -21.01 8.57
CA SER A 45 4.04 -21.11 7.65
C SER A 45 2.83 -20.57 8.40
N ALA A 46 2.47 -19.31 8.12
CA ALA A 46 1.32 -18.68 8.73
C ALA A 46 0.10 -19.51 8.35
N VAL A 47 -0.54 -20.14 9.34
CA VAL A 47 -1.74 -20.96 9.12
C VAL A 47 -2.82 -20.06 8.53
N PRO A 48 -3.40 -20.39 7.35
CA PRO A 48 -4.45 -19.59 6.74
C PRO A 48 -5.66 -19.44 7.66
N LYS A 49 -6.17 -18.22 7.80
CA LYS A 49 -7.39 -17.90 8.53
C LYS A 49 -8.61 -18.36 7.72
N THR A 50 -9.27 -19.42 8.19
CA THR A 50 -10.38 -20.05 7.45
C THR A 50 -11.75 -19.46 7.79
N GLY A 51 -11.92 -18.87 8.97
CA GLY A 51 -13.20 -18.30 9.43
C GLY A 51 -13.59 -16.96 8.79
N PRO A 52 -14.85 -16.52 8.95
CA PRO A 52 -15.29 -15.18 8.61
C PRO A 52 -14.50 -14.09 9.37
N VAL A 53 -14.34 -12.92 8.75
CA VAL A 53 -13.64 -11.79 9.34
C VAL A 53 -14.54 -11.08 10.33
N GLY A 54 -14.18 -11.12 11.62
CA GLY A 54 -14.78 -10.27 12.64
C GLY A 54 -14.34 -8.82 12.46
N LEU A 55 -15.30 -7.91 12.35
CA LEU A 55 -15.05 -6.48 12.32
C LEU A 55 -15.61 -5.84 13.59
N VAL A 56 -14.79 -5.02 14.24
CA VAL A 56 -15.24 -4.25 15.41
C VAL A 56 -16.36 -3.29 14.97
N PRO A 57 -17.47 -3.18 15.70
CA PRO A 57 -18.48 -2.17 15.42
C PRO A 57 -17.88 -0.76 15.53
N VAL A 58 -18.17 0.07 14.55
CA VAL A 58 -17.79 1.50 14.52
C VAL A 58 -19.04 2.26 14.15
N ASP A 59 -19.22 3.45 14.74
CA ASP A 59 -20.34 4.31 14.39
C ASP A 59 -20.29 4.72 12.91
N ALA A 60 -21.37 4.42 12.19
CA ALA A 60 -21.50 4.65 10.76
C ALA A 60 -22.98 4.90 10.43
N PRO A 61 -23.53 6.04 10.86
CA PRO A 61 -24.96 6.34 10.76
C PRO A 61 -25.46 6.36 9.31
N ASP A 62 -24.60 6.72 8.35
CA ASP A 62 -24.94 6.82 6.93
C ASP A 62 -24.62 5.53 6.16
N SER A 63 -24.23 4.45 6.84
CA SER A 63 -23.84 3.18 6.20
C SER A 63 -24.95 2.54 5.36
N GLY A 64 -26.21 2.82 5.69
CA GLY A 64 -27.39 2.40 4.94
C GLY A 64 -27.87 3.36 3.85
N SER A 65 -27.14 4.44 3.58
CA SER A 65 -27.49 5.40 2.54
C SER A 65 -27.45 4.81 1.13
N THR A 66 -28.15 5.44 0.19
CA THR A 66 -28.08 5.11 -1.24
C THR A 66 -26.67 5.30 -1.79
N HIS A 67 -25.92 6.29 -1.30
CA HIS A 67 -24.52 6.53 -1.64
C HIS A 67 -23.63 5.34 -1.25
N CYS A 68 -23.72 4.85 -0.01
CA CYS A 68 -22.96 3.69 0.41
C CYS A 68 -23.36 2.42 -0.34
N THR A 69 -24.67 2.23 -0.57
CA THR A 69 -25.16 1.11 -1.38
C THR A 69 -24.59 1.14 -2.80
N ALA A 70 -24.51 2.32 -3.43
CA ALA A 70 -23.95 2.47 -4.77
C ALA A 70 -22.45 2.13 -4.81
N VAL A 71 -21.65 2.65 -3.86
CA VAL A 71 -20.23 2.30 -3.74
C VAL A 71 -20.07 0.80 -3.55
N LEU A 72 -20.78 0.22 -2.57
CA LEU A 72 -20.64 -1.20 -2.23
C LEU A 72 -20.97 -2.14 -3.39
N LYS A 73 -21.97 -1.78 -4.20
CA LYS A 73 -22.37 -2.55 -5.39
C LYS A 73 -21.34 -2.47 -6.51
N ALA A 74 -20.63 -1.35 -6.63
CA ALA A 74 -19.61 -1.13 -7.65
C ALA A 74 -18.23 -1.68 -7.28
N LEU A 75 -17.99 -1.99 -5.99
CA LEU A 75 -16.72 -2.54 -5.53
C LEU A 75 -16.44 -3.93 -6.13
N PRO A 76 -15.20 -4.19 -6.58
CA PRO A 76 -14.84 -5.46 -7.17
C PRO A 76 -14.83 -6.60 -6.13
N THR A 77 -14.92 -7.83 -6.63
CA THR A 77 -14.79 -9.05 -5.81
C THR A 77 -13.36 -9.32 -5.37
N SER A 78 -12.37 -8.68 -6.00
CA SER A 78 -10.96 -8.80 -5.65
C SER A 78 -10.21 -7.49 -5.87
N LEU A 79 -9.15 -7.27 -5.10
CA LEU A 79 -8.21 -6.16 -5.25
C LEU A 79 -6.83 -6.71 -5.57
N VAL A 80 -6.07 -6.01 -6.41
CA VAL A 80 -4.68 -6.37 -6.70
C VAL A 80 -3.76 -5.45 -5.92
N SER A 81 -2.76 -6.03 -5.26
CA SER A 81 -1.78 -5.30 -4.48
C SER A 81 -0.41 -5.95 -4.56
N ALA A 82 0.59 -5.20 -5.07
CA ALA A 82 1.96 -5.68 -5.23
C ALA A 82 2.08 -7.06 -5.93
N GLY A 83 1.22 -7.34 -6.92
CA GLY A 83 1.18 -8.63 -7.62
C GLY A 83 0.35 -9.72 -6.93
N THR A 84 -0.12 -9.49 -5.71
CA THR A 84 -1.00 -10.41 -4.96
C THR A 84 -2.46 -10.04 -5.17
N THR A 85 -3.32 -11.05 -5.36
CA THR A 85 -4.78 -10.85 -5.44
C THR A 85 -5.41 -11.07 -4.07
N LEU A 86 -6.07 -10.03 -3.54
CA LEU A 86 -6.84 -10.05 -2.30
C LEU A 86 -8.31 -10.30 -2.65
N SER A 87 -8.85 -11.45 -2.26
CA SER A 87 -10.25 -11.80 -2.54
C SER A 87 -11.16 -11.22 -1.47
N LYS A 88 -12.40 -10.85 -1.84
CA LYS A 88 -13.42 -10.44 -0.87
C LYS A 88 -13.66 -11.56 0.14
N LEU A 89 -13.66 -11.22 1.42
CA LEU A 89 -13.79 -12.15 2.53
C LEU A 89 -15.20 -12.08 3.13
N PRO A 90 -15.77 -13.21 3.57
CA PRO A 90 -17.01 -13.20 4.33
C PRO A 90 -16.78 -12.49 5.68
N LEU A 91 -17.75 -11.69 6.12
CA LEU A 91 -17.74 -11.06 7.43
C LEU A 91 -18.48 -11.93 8.44
N ALA A 92 -18.06 -11.89 9.70
CA ALA A 92 -18.74 -12.58 10.79
C ALA A 92 -20.05 -11.87 11.16
N ASP A 93 -21.03 -12.62 11.63
CA ASP A 93 -22.33 -12.08 12.05
C ASP A 93 -22.26 -11.47 13.47
N PRO A 94 -22.93 -10.33 13.73
CA PRO A 94 -23.61 -9.49 12.75
C PRO A 94 -22.61 -8.68 11.91
N ALA A 95 -22.71 -8.77 10.58
CA ALA A 95 -21.85 -8.01 9.68
C ALA A 95 -22.22 -6.51 9.72
N PRO A 96 -21.26 -5.60 9.96
CA PRO A 96 -21.55 -4.16 9.92
C PRO A 96 -22.04 -3.73 8.54
N GLN A 97 -23.15 -2.99 8.50
CA GLN A 97 -23.62 -2.38 7.26
C GLN A 97 -22.56 -1.43 6.72
N GLY A 98 -22.45 -1.31 5.38
CA GLY A 98 -21.46 -0.41 4.78
C GLY A 98 -20.03 -0.95 4.78
N ALA A 99 -19.78 -2.18 5.25
CA ALA A 99 -18.43 -2.73 5.39
C ALA A 99 -18.12 -3.87 4.39
N VAL A 100 -16.86 -3.91 3.94
CA VAL A 100 -16.31 -4.98 3.09
C VAL A 100 -14.88 -5.24 3.51
N ALA A 101 -14.46 -6.51 3.46
CA ALA A 101 -13.06 -6.89 3.68
C ALA A 101 -12.52 -7.67 2.47
N TRP A 102 -11.24 -7.49 2.17
CA TRP A 102 -10.48 -8.30 1.22
C TRP A 102 -9.19 -8.79 1.86
N GLY A 103 -8.74 -9.98 1.49
CA GLY A 103 -7.47 -10.49 1.95
C GLY A 103 -7.09 -11.80 1.28
N ASP A 104 -5.90 -12.25 1.61
CA ASP A 104 -5.31 -13.53 1.20
C ASP A 104 -5.47 -14.61 2.29
N ARG A 105 -6.17 -14.29 3.39
CA ARG A 105 -6.33 -15.12 4.60
C ARG A 105 -5.04 -15.37 5.38
N ILE A 106 -3.93 -14.74 5.03
CA ILE A 106 -2.66 -14.82 5.74
C ILE A 106 -2.49 -13.56 6.60
N ALA A 107 -2.49 -12.40 5.96
CA ALA A 107 -2.27 -11.11 6.61
C ALA A 107 -3.56 -10.57 7.26
N PRO A 108 -3.49 -9.47 8.03
CA PRO A 108 -4.69 -8.67 8.32
C PRO A 108 -5.37 -8.23 7.01
N PRO A 109 -6.71 -8.16 6.94
CA PRO A 109 -7.41 -7.80 5.72
C PRO A 109 -7.38 -6.29 5.45
N VAL A 110 -7.53 -5.93 4.17
CA VAL A 110 -7.94 -4.58 3.77
C VAL A 110 -9.43 -4.44 4.11
N VAL A 111 -9.81 -3.37 4.80
CA VAL A 111 -11.18 -3.14 5.23
C VAL A 111 -11.68 -1.81 4.69
N LEU A 112 -12.82 -1.82 4.02
CA LEU A 112 -13.56 -0.62 3.64
C LEU A 112 -14.79 -0.48 4.54
N ARG A 113 -15.04 0.74 5.00
CA ARG A 113 -16.27 1.14 5.69
C ARG A 113 -16.83 2.40 5.05
N CYS A 114 -18.12 2.42 4.78
CA CYS A 114 -18.81 3.58 4.22
C CYS A 114 -19.81 4.15 5.23
N GLY A 115 -19.99 5.48 5.18
CA GLY A 115 -21.01 6.17 5.96
C GLY A 115 -20.57 6.52 7.37
N LEU A 116 -19.27 6.72 7.55
CA LEU A 116 -18.71 7.19 8.82
C LEU A 116 -19.02 8.68 9.05
N PRO A 117 -19.03 9.13 10.31
CA PRO A 117 -19.01 10.56 10.60
C PRO A 117 -17.75 11.22 10.03
N LYS A 118 -17.76 12.56 9.97
CA LYS A 118 -16.59 13.35 9.59
C LYS A 118 -15.42 12.98 10.53
N PRO A 119 -14.23 12.59 10.01
CA PRO A 119 -13.09 12.28 10.86
C PRO A 119 -12.63 13.53 11.62
N ALA A 120 -12.28 13.36 12.90
CA ALA A 120 -11.90 14.47 13.78
C ALA A 120 -10.59 15.14 13.34
N GLU A 121 -9.74 14.40 12.62
CA GLU A 121 -8.45 14.81 12.09
C GLU A 121 -8.59 15.65 10.80
N LEU A 122 -9.80 15.76 10.23
CA LEU A 122 -10.05 16.68 9.12
C LEU A 122 -10.16 18.10 9.65
N THR A 123 -9.19 18.92 9.29
CA THR A 123 -9.04 20.33 9.67
C THR A 123 -8.71 21.15 8.43
N PRO A 124 -8.84 22.49 8.48
CA PRO A 124 -8.47 23.36 7.36
C PRO A 124 -7.01 23.21 6.89
N THR A 125 -6.13 22.69 7.74
CA THR A 125 -4.70 22.48 7.47
C THR A 125 -4.34 21.02 7.18
N SER A 126 -5.32 20.12 7.10
CA SER A 126 -5.04 18.70 6.89
C SER A 126 -4.41 18.42 5.54
N ALA A 127 -3.37 17.59 5.54
CA ALA A 127 -2.60 17.24 4.36
C ALA A 127 -3.32 16.16 3.55
N LEU A 128 -4.24 16.57 2.68
CA LEU A 128 -4.98 15.65 1.81
C LEU A 128 -4.09 15.07 0.69
N ARG A 129 -4.48 13.91 0.18
CA ARG A 129 -3.87 13.24 -0.96
C ARG A 129 -4.93 12.98 -2.01
N GLU A 130 -4.66 13.36 -3.25
CA GLU A 130 -5.58 13.08 -4.36
C GLU A 130 -5.13 11.82 -5.10
N VAL A 131 -6.06 10.89 -5.27
CA VAL A 131 -5.86 9.64 -6.02
C VAL A 131 -7.09 9.46 -6.91
N SER A 132 -6.89 9.35 -8.22
CA SER A 132 -7.98 9.22 -9.20
C SER A 132 -9.10 10.27 -9.05
N GLY A 133 -8.75 11.52 -8.72
CA GLY A 133 -9.71 12.61 -8.52
C GLY A 133 -10.54 12.52 -7.24
N VAL A 134 -10.18 11.64 -6.29
CA VAL A 134 -10.76 11.53 -4.95
C VAL A 134 -9.75 12.07 -3.93
N LYS A 135 -10.20 12.94 -3.01
CA LYS A 135 -9.36 13.48 -1.93
C LYS A 135 -9.47 12.63 -0.69
N TRP A 136 -8.32 12.15 -0.25
CA TRP A 136 -8.15 11.29 0.89
C TRP A 136 -7.42 12.00 2.02
N LEU A 137 -7.90 11.82 3.25
CA LEU A 137 -7.18 12.13 4.48
C LEU A 137 -6.51 10.85 4.99
N PRO A 138 -5.18 10.72 4.93
CA PRO A 138 -4.47 9.61 5.55
C PRO A 138 -4.36 9.80 7.07
N ILE A 139 -4.65 8.73 7.81
CA ILE A 139 -4.44 8.61 9.24
C ILE A 139 -3.54 7.40 9.47
N GLU A 140 -2.31 7.67 9.89
CA GLU A 140 -1.34 6.63 10.18
C GLU A 140 -1.66 5.96 11.53
N GLY A 141 -1.56 4.64 11.56
CA GLY A 141 -1.70 3.83 12.77
C GLY A 141 -0.57 2.82 12.90
N THR A 142 -0.53 2.14 14.04
CA THR A 142 0.45 1.06 14.25
C THR A 142 0.05 -0.16 13.43
N GLY A 143 0.87 -0.51 12.41
CA GLY A 143 0.65 -1.70 11.58
C GLY A 143 -0.39 -1.54 10.45
N SER A 144 -1.02 -0.37 10.32
CA SER A 144 -1.95 -0.05 9.22
C SER A 144 -2.11 1.45 9.03
N SER A 145 -2.58 1.89 7.87
CA SER A 145 -3.00 3.27 7.61
C SER A 145 -4.46 3.30 7.16
N THR A 146 -5.22 4.26 7.67
CA THR A 146 -6.63 4.45 7.27
C THR A 146 -6.77 5.70 6.43
N TRP A 147 -7.40 5.57 5.27
CA TRP A 147 -7.59 6.64 4.32
C TRP A 147 -9.06 7.00 4.28
N PHE A 148 -9.41 8.26 4.59
CA PHE A 148 -10.78 8.75 4.57
C PHE A 148 -11.05 9.57 3.32
N VAL A 149 -12.08 9.23 2.56
CA VAL A 149 -12.63 10.10 1.52
C VAL A 149 -13.32 11.29 2.18
N VAL A 150 -12.95 12.51 1.79
CA VAL A 150 -13.44 13.76 2.44
C VAL A 150 -14.08 14.76 1.47
N ASP A 151 -14.12 14.43 0.18
CA ASP A 151 -14.67 15.27 -0.90
C ASP A 151 -15.85 14.59 -1.61
N ARG A 152 -16.60 13.73 -0.92
CA ARG A 152 -17.81 13.02 -1.40
C ARG A 152 -18.94 13.12 -0.37
N PRO A 153 -20.22 12.90 -0.74
CA PRO A 153 -21.38 13.09 0.14
C PRO A 153 -21.39 12.25 1.42
N VAL A 154 -20.68 11.12 1.41
CA VAL A 154 -20.48 10.24 2.57
C VAL A 154 -18.98 9.99 2.77
N HIS A 155 -18.55 9.81 4.01
CA HIS A 155 -17.16 9.48 4.31
C HIS A 155 -16.95 7.97 4.18
N VAL A 156 -15.97 7.59 3.37
CA VAL A 156 -15.53 6.21 3.18
C VAL A 156 -14.14 6.07 3.76
N ALA A 157 -13.95 5.12 4.68
CA ALA A 157 -12.65 4.76 5.22
C ALA A 157 -12.13 3.48 4.56
N LEU A 158 -10.89 3.51 4.10
CA LEU A 158 -10.14 2.35 3.62
C LEU A 158 -8.93 2.12 4.52
N THR A 159 -8.96 1.06 5.32
CA THR A 159 -7.84 0.66 6.16
C THR A 159 -6.96 -0.33 5.41
N LEU A 160 -5.69 0.04 5.24
CA LEU A 160 -4.65 -0.74 4.57
C LEU A 160 -3.64 -1.24 5.61
N PRO A 161 -3.54 -2.56 5.81
CA PRO A 161 -2.43 -3.14 6.57
C PRO A 161 -1.08 -2.78 5.95
N GLN A 162 -0.04 -2.70 6.78
CA GLN A 162 1.32 -2.54 6.28
C GLN A 162 1.71 -3.67 5.31
N GLY A 163 2.49 -3.34 4.29
CA GLY A 163 2.97 -4.30 3.30
C GLY A 163 1.99 -4.59 2.16
N VAL A 164 0.72 -4.16 2.26
CA VAL A 164 -0.25 -4.32 1.15
C VAL A 164 0.18 -3.45 -0.05
N GLY A 165 0.58 -2.19 0.18
CA GLY A 165 0.85 -1.23 -0.89
C GLY A 165 -0.41 -0.44 -1.29
N THR A 166 -0.34 0.33 -2.38
CA THR A 166 -1.36 1.33 -2.74
C THR A 166 -2.39 0.86 -3.77
N GLY A 167 -2.26 -0.36 -4.32
CA GLY A 167 -3.17 -0.89 -5.36
C GLY A 167 -4.66 -0.86 -4.96
N PRO A 168 -5.03 -1.30 -3.74
CA PRO A 168 -6.37 -1.15 -3.19
C PRO A 168 -6.85 0.30 -3.16
N LEU A 169 -6.00 1.26 -2.75
CA LEU A 169 -6.35 2.67 -2.70
C LEU A 169 -6.69 3.20 -4.09
N GLN A 170 -5.89 2.86 -5.09
CA GLN A 170 -6.13 3.23 -6.49
C GLN A 170 -7.49 2.72 -7.00
N THR A 171 -7.73 1.42 -6.84
CA THR A 171 -8.96 0.76 -7.32
C THR A 171 -10.20 1.32 -6.63
N VAL A 172 -10.15 1.49 -5.31
CA VAL A 172 -11.26 2.05 -4.53
C VAL A 172 -11.50 3.51 -4.91
N SER A 173 -10.44 4.29 -5.16
CA SER A 173 -10.57 5.68 -5.62
C SER A 173 -11.30 5.78 -6.95
N GLU A 174 -11.00 4.90 -7.91
CA GLU A 174 -11.69 4.86 -9.20
C GLU A 174 -13.19 4.55 -9.02
N VAL A 175 -13.53 3.56 -8.18
CA VAL A 175 -14.92 3.22 -7.86
C VAL A 175 -15.64 4.39 -7.20
N VAL A 176 -15.04 5.00 -6.17
CA VAL A 176 -15.63 6.14 -5.46
C VAL A 176 -15.81 7.34 -6.39
N GLY A 177 -14.82 7.64 -7.23
CA GLY A 177 -14.88 8.72 -8.20
C GLY A 177 -15.96 8.52 -9.27
N ALA A 178 -16.20 7.28 -9.68
CA ALA A 178 -17.24 6.94 -10.65
C ALA A 178 -18.66 6.91 -10.05
N THR A 179 -18.78 6.62 -8.74
CA THR A 179 -20.08 6.39 -8.09
C THR A 179 -20.60 7.58 -7.32
N LEU A 180 -19.73 8.43 -6.78
CA LEU A 180 -20.10 9.54 -5.91
C LEU A 180 -19.68 10.88 -6.53
N PRO A 181 -20.56 11.90 -6.54
CA PRO A 181 -20.22 13.21 -7.05
C PRO A 181 -19.19 13.89 -6.15
N ALA A 182 -18.22 14.57 -6.75
CA ALA A 182 -17.27 15.40 -6.01
C ALA A 182 -17.98 16.58 -5.34
N GLN A 183 -17.56 16.93 -4.13
CA GLN A 183 -18.01 18.12 -3.42
C GLN A 183 -16.83 18.85 -2.77
N PRO A 184 -16.98 20.16 -2.45
CA PRO A 184 -15.98 20.86 -1.65
C PRO A 184 -15.74 20.15 -0.31
N VAL A 185 -14.47 20.03 0.08
CA VAL A 185 -14.10 19.50 1.40
C VAL A 185 -14.62 20.46 2.47
N LYS A 186 -15.27 19.91 3.51
CA LYS A 186 -15.81 20.66 4.65
C LYS A 186 -15.11 20.20 5.92
N PRO A 187 -14.06 20.93 6.37
CA PRO A 187 -13.32 20.56 7.57
C PRO A 187 -14.08 20.70 8.87
#